data_AF-A0A183S9U4-F1
#
_entry.id   AF-A0A183S9U4-F1
#
_cell.length_a   1.000
_cell.length_b   1.000
_cell.length_c   1.000
_cell.angle_alpha   90.00
_cell.angle_beta   90.00
_cell.angle_gamma   90.00
#
_symmetry.space_group_name_H-M   'P 1'
#
loop_
_entity.id
_entity.type
_entity.pdbx_description
1 polymer ?
#
loop_
_entity_poly.entity_id
_entity_poly.type
_entity_poly.pdbx_seq_one_letter_code
_entity_poly.pdbx_strand_id
1 'polypeptide(L)'
;MDVVTTNMPPISLNRSSGSFREVKQSDAENGLHEVFMGMRLAVPESERQEALIDEDTFFSLYRSFLDEKRESIDWSLIKQPEESVMSNYEDFPKPKDADMIDALSKLVVIKLNGGLGTSMGCCGPKSLIKVRDDCTFLDLTVQQIEVCTFNSQ
;
A
#
# COMPACT_ATOMS: atom_id res chain seq x y z
N MET A 1 47.52 41.13 13.98
CA MET A 1 47.53 39.70 14.30
C MET A 1 47.30 38.97 13.00
N ASP A 2 48.40 38.54 12.42
CA ASP A 2 48.48 37.95 11.08
C ASP A 2 47.82 36.58 11.08
N VAL A 3 46.82 36.40 10.20
CA VAL A 3 46.20 35.09 9.97
C VAL A 3 47.14 34.29 9.08
N VAL A 4 47.93 33.42 9.71
CA VAL A 4 48.81 32.45 9.06
C VAL A 4 47.95 31.51 8.21
N THR A 5 48.04 31.65 6.88
CA THR A 5 47.51 30.69 5.92
C THR A 5 48.44 29.48 5.84
N THR A 6 48.11 28.40 6.55
CA THR A 6 48.80 27.11 6.38
C THR A 6 48.29 26.43 5.11
N ASN A 7 49.12 26.41 4.07
CA ASN A 7 48.92 25.58 2.88
C ASN A 7 48.95 24.09 3.25
N MET A 8 47.79 23.46 3.33
CA MET A 8 47.67 21.99 3.39
C MET A 8 47.77 21.41 1.96
N PRO A 9 48.54 20.33 1.74
CA PRO A 9 48.61 19.68 0.44
C PRO A 9 47.27 19.01 0.09
N PRO A 10 46.91 18.89 -1.20
CA PRO A 10 45.66 18.26 -1.61
C PRO A 10 45.66 16.78 -1.23
N ILE A 11 44.65 16.37 -0.46
CA ILE A 11 44.38 14.97 -0.13
C ILE A 11 44.06 14.25 -1.44
N SER A 12 44.94 13.34 -1.87
CA SER A 12 44.65 12.43 -2.97
C SER A 12 43.54 11.48 -2.54
N LEU A 13 42.29 11.81 -2.90
CA LEU A 13 41.18 10.86 -2.89
C LEU A 13 41.53 9.75 -3.87
N ASN A 14 42.12 8.68 -3.34
CA ASN A 14 42.26 7.41 -4.04
C ASN A 14 40.85 6.85 -4.23
N ARG A 15 40.16 7.31 -5.28
CA ARG A 15 38.94 6.66 -5.76
C ARG A 15 39.37 5.29 -6.21
N SER A 16 39.12 4.29 -5.38
CA SER A 16 39.04 2.92 -5.86
C SER A 16 38.08 2.95 -7.06
N SER A 17 38.62 2.64 -8.23
CA SER A 17 37.86 2.41 -9.45
C SER A 17 37.13 1.07 -9.30
N GLY A 18 36.21 1.01 -8.34
CA GLY A 18 35.11 0.07 -8.38
C GLY A 18 34.29 0.47 -9.59
N SER A 19 34.46 -0.25 -10.68
CA SER A 19 33.57 -0.20 -11.83
C SER A 19 32.14 -0.35 -11.31
N PHE A 20 31.40 0.76 -11.27
CA PHE A 20 29.96 0.70 -11.13
C PHE A 20 29.48 0.01 -12.41
N ARG A 21 29.25 -1.31 -12.32
CA ARG A 21 28.58 -2.05 -13.39
C ARG A 21 27.18 -1.49 -13.43
N GLU A 22 26.92 -0.67 -14.43
CA GLU A 22 25.57 -0.31 -14.82
C GLU A 22 24.86 -1.61 -15.21
N VAL A 23 24.08 -2.14 -14.26
CA VAL A 23 23.32 -3.37 -14.45
C VAL A 23 22.24 -3.03 -15.45
N LYS A 24 22.25 -3.69 -16.61
CA LYS A 24 21.16 -3.55 -17.57
C LYS A 24 19.88 -4.04 -16.90
N GLN A 25 18.76 -3.40 -17.17
CA GLN A 25 17.46 -3.76 -16.59
C GLN A 25 17.14 -5.26 -16.66
N SER A 26 17.52 -5.93 -17.77
CA SER A 26 17.40 -7.38 -17.94
C SER A 26 18.16 -8.19 -16.88
N ASP A 27 19.37 -7.74 -16.53
CA ASP A 27 20.22 -8.43 -15.57
C ASP A 27 19.69 -8.26 -14.14
N ALA A 28 19.06 -7.11 -13.86
CA ALA A 28 18.39 -6.86 -12.58
C ALA A 28 17.11 -7.70 -12.42
N GLU A 29 16.29 -7.82 -13.46
CA GLU A 29 15.09 -8.68 -13.44
C GLU A 29 15.47 -10.16 -13.28
N ASN A 30 16.49 -10.64 -14.00
CA ASN A 30 16.99 -12.01 -13.85
C ASN A 30 17.47 -12.30 -12.43
N GLY A 31 18.19 -11.35 -11.81
CA GLY A 31 18.61 -11.47 -10.41
C GLY A 31 17.44 -11.56 -9.43
N LEU A 32 16.37 -10.78 -9.66
CA LEU A 32 15.16 -10.86 -8.82
C LEU A 32 14.45 -12.22 -8.99
N HIS A 33 14.39 -12.76 -10.20
CA HIS A 33 13.82 -14.11 -10.42
C HIS A 33 14.62 -15.18 -9.67
N GLU A 34 15.95 -15.12 -9.67
CA GLU A 34 16.78 -16.05 -8.90
C GLU A 34 16.51 -15.96 -7.39
N VAL A 35 16.30 -14.74 -6.87
CA VAL A 35 15.97 -14.51 -5.46
C VAL A 35 14.60 -15.09 -5.12
N PHE A 36 13.57 -14.85 -5.93
CA PHE A 36 12.23 -15.43 -5.71
C PHE A 36 12.26 -16.95 -5.76
N MET A 37 13.00 -17.53 -6.70
CA MET A 37 13.21 -18.96 -6.77
C MET A 37 13.90 -19.50 -5.49
N GLY A 38 14.92 -18.79 -5.00
CA GLY A 38 15.59 -19.12 -3.74
C GLY A 38 14.64 -19.06 -2.53
N MET A 39 13.83 -18.01 -2.42
CA MET A 39 12.82 -17.85 -1.37
C MET A 39 11.80 -19.01 -1.41
N ARG A 40 11.33 -19.39 -2.60
CA ARG A 40 10.39 -20.50 -2.76
C ARG A 40 10.98 -21.84 -2.35
N LEU A 41 12.27 -22.08 -2.63
CA LEU A 41 12.96 -23.30 -2.24
C LEU A 41 13.25 -23.37 -0.74
N ALA A 42 13.34 -22.22 -0.05
CA ALA A 42 13.47 -22.16 1.40
C ALA A 42 12.17 -22.54 2.13
N VAL A 43 11.02 -22.53 1.45
CA VAL A 43 9.72 -22.92 2.01
C VAL A 43 9.57 -24.46 1.96
N PRO A 44 9.13 -25.10 3.07
CA PRO A 44 8.85 -26.54 3.10
C PRO A 44 7.90 -26.99 2.00
N GLU A 45 8.08 -28.20 1.48
CA GLU A 45 7.32 -28.71 0.33
C GLU A 45 5.80 -28.69 0.53
N SER A 46 5.37 -28.96 1.75
CA SER A 46 3.97 -28.92 2.17
C SER A 46 3.32 -27.54 2.05
N GLU A 47 4.10 -26.46 2.08
CA GLU A 47 3.63 -25.08 2.14
C GLU A 47 3.86 -24.33 0.80
N ARG A 48 4.53 -24.96 -0.18
CA ARG A 48 4.89 -24.31 -1.45
C ARG A 48 3.72 -24.01 -2.40
N GLN A 49 2.55 -24.59 -2.17
CA GLN A 49 1.33 -24.35 -2.97
C GLN A 49 0.51 -23.15 -2.51
N GLU A 50 0.64 -22.75 -1.24
CA GLU A 50 0.10 -21.49 -0.75
C GLU A 50 1.05 -20.39 -1.23
N ALA A 51 0.71 -19.75 -2.35
CA ALA A 51 1.54 -18.71 -2.93
C ALA A 51 1.74 -17.56 -1.92
N LEU A 52 2.91 -17.51 -1.29
CA LEU A 52 3.27 -16.49 -0.30
C LEU A 52 3.51 -15.12 -0.93
N ILE A 53 3.83 -15.08 -2.23
CA ILE A 53 4.16 -13.85 -2.97
C ILE A 53 3.62 -13.98 -4.41
N ASP A 54 2.88 -12.97 -4.86
CA ASP A 54 2.49 -12.81 -6.26
C ASP A 54 3.65 -12.17 -7.04
N GLU A 55 4.49 -13.02 -7.61
CA GLU A 55 5.67 -12.59 -8.39
C GLU A 55 5.27 -11.76 -9.61
N ASP A 56 4.21 -12.15 -10.32
CA ASP A 56 3.76 -11.47 -11.54
C ASP A 56 3.33 -10.03 -11.25
N THR A 57 2.54 -9.83 -10.19
CA THR A 57 2.16 -8.48 -9.72
C THR A 57 3.37 -7.69 -9.28
N PHE A 58 4.31 -8.30 -8.55
CA PHE A 58 5.54 -7.63 -8.15
C PHE A 58 6.35 -7.16 -9.35
N PHE A 59 6.59 -8.01 -10.35
CA PHE A 59 7.35 -7.63 -11.54
C PHE A 59 6.63 -6.59 -12.39
N SER A 60 5.30 -6.63 -12.46
CA SER A 60 4.50 -5.57 -13.10
C SER A 60 4.77 -4.20 -12.44
N LEU A 61 4.69 -4.13 -11.11
CA LEU A 61 4.95 -2.91 -10.35
C LEU A 61 6.41 -2.48 -10.43
N TYR A 62 7.35 -3.42 -10.38
CA TYR A 62 8.78 -3.15 -10.48
C TYR A 62 9.15 -2.56 -11.85
N ARG A 63 8.61 -3.12 -12.94
CA ARG A 63 8.77 -2.56 -14.29
C ARG A 63 8.16 -1.17 -14.39
N SER A 64 6.97 -0.97 -13.85
CA SER A 64 6.34 0.36 -13.77
C SER A 64 7.14 1.36 -12.94
N PHE A 65 7.85 0.89 -11.91
CA PHE A 65 8.72 1.74 -11.10
C PHE A 65 9.99 2.16 -11.85
N LEU A 66 10.60 1.24 -12.60
CA LEU A 66 11.78 1.51 -13.42
C LEU A 66 11.48 2.34 -14.67
N ASP A 67 10.24 2.33 -15.16
CA ASP A 67 9.83 3.22 -16.22
C ASP A 67 9.84 4.66 -15.70
N GLU A 68 10.96 5.36 -15.93
CA GLU A 68 11.16 6.78 -15.57
C GLU A 68 10.18 7.71 -16.28
N LYS A 69 9.43 7.21 -17.28
CA LYS A 69 8.29 7.88 -17.89
C LYS A 69 7.09 7.87 -16.96
N ARG A 70 7.24 8.40 -15.74
CA ARG A 70 6.09 8.95 -15.06
C ARG A 70 5.67 10.15 -15.89
N GLU A 71 4.53 10.04 -16.56
CA GLU A 71 3.88 11.21 -17.16
C GLU A 71 3.77 12.25 -16.04
N SER A 72 4.62 13.29 -16.12
CA SER A 72 4.55 14.37 -15.18
C SER A 72 3.17 14.97 -15.30
N ILE A 73 2.44 15.05 -14.20
CA ILE A 73 1.12 15.66 -14.21
C ILE A 73 1.27 17.10 -14.72
N ASP A 74 0.70 17.38 -15.88
CA ASP A 74 0.65 18.73 -16.41
C ASP A 74 -0.37 19.52 -15.58
N TRP A 75 0.14 20.34 -14.67
CA TRP A 75 -0.67 21.18 -13.79
C TRP A 75 -1.63 22.11 -14.55
N SER A 76 -1.36 22.42 -15.82
CA SER A 76 -2.26 23.24 -16.64
C SER A 76 -3.53 22.52 -17.07
N LEU A 77 -3.52 21.18 -17.07
CA LEU A 77 -4.67 20.34 -17.41
C LEU A 77 -5.59 20.08 -16.20
N ILE A 78 -5.10 20.34 -14.98
CA ILE A 78 -5.91 20.22 -13.77
C ILE A 78 -6.93 21.35 -13.72
N LYS A 79 -8.21 20.99 -13.76
CA LYS A 79 -9.33 21.91 -13.68
C LYS A 79 -10.26 21.51 -12.54
N GLN A 80 -11.00 22.47 -12.03
CA GLN A 80 -12.08 22.17 -11.08
C GLN A 80 -13.09 21.23 -11.76
N PRO A 81 -13.52 20.14 -11.09
CA PRO A 81 -14.59 19.30 -11.61
C PRO A 81 -15.86 20.11 -11.84
N GLU A 82 -16.59 19.79 -12.91
CA GLU A 82 -17.92 20.35 -13.14
C GLU A 82 -18.86 19.94 -11.99
N GLU A 83 -19.81 20.81 -11.62
CA GLU A 83 -20.75 20.55 -10.52
C GLU A 83 -21.59 19.28 -10.76
N SER A 84 -21.81 18.91 -12.02
CA SER A 84 -22.54 17.69 -12.40
C SER A 84 -21.81 16.38 -12.07
N VAL A 85 -20.50 16.42 -11.81
CA VAL A 85 -19.69 15.24 -11.46
C VAL A 85 -19.84 14.88 -9.98
N MET A 86 -20.21 15.85 -9.12
CA MET A 86 -20.34 15.65 -7.69
C MET A 86 -21.75 16.01 -7.20
N SER A 87 -22.49 15.00 -6.75
CA SER A 87 -23.79 15.20 -6.11
C SER A 87 -23.65 15.45 -4.60
N ASN A 88 -24.46 16.34 -4.02
CA ASN A 88 -24.49 16.48 -2.57
C ASN A 88 -25.20 15.26 -1.95
N TYR A 89 -24.77 14.87 -0.75
CA TYR A 89 -25.38 13.76 -0.02
C TYR A 89 -26.88 14.00 0.27
N GLU A 90 -27.26 15.24 0.56
CA GLU A 90 -28.63 15.62 0.90
C GLU A 90 -29.61 15.52 -0.29
N ASP A 91 -29.09 15.51 -1.52
CA ASP A 91 -29.90 15.43 -2.73
C ASP A 91 -30.34 13.98 -3.03
N PHE A 92 -29.76 12.99 -2.35
CA PHE A 92 -30.12 11.59 -2.56
C PHE A 92 -31.47 11.26 -1.89
N PRO A 93 -32.38 10.58 -2.62
CA PRO A 93 -33.66 10.19 -2.04
C PRO A 93 -33.44 9.19 -0.90
N LYS A 94 -34.19 9.36 0.18
CA LYS A 94 -34.20 8.37 1.26
C LYS A 94 -34.76 7.05 0.71
N PRO A 95 -34.08 5.91 0.94
CA PRO A 95 -34.55 4.63 0.46
C PRO A 95 -35.89 4.28 1.13
N LYS A 96 -36.74 3.56 0.41
CA LYS A 96 -37.97 3.00 0.97
C LYS A 96 -37.62 1.72 1.72
N ASP A 97 -38.28 1.48 2.84
CA ASP A 97 -38.03 0.29 3.67
C ASP A 97 -38.19 -1.02 2.87
N ALA A 98 -39.15 -1.06 1.94
CA ALA A 98 -39.41 -2.21 1.09
C ALA A 98 -38.25 -2.58 0.14
N ASP A 99 -37.46 -1.60 -0.28
CA ASP A 99 -36.35 -1.80 -1.22
C ASP A 99 -35.03 -2.08 -0.49
N MET A 100 -34.97 -1.83 0.82
CA MET A 100 -33.76 -1.89 1.64
C MET A 100 -33.21 -3.31 1.76
N ILE A 101 -34.07 -4.31 1.96
CA ILE A 101 -33.66 -5.71 2.13
C ILE A 101 -32.97 -6.23 0.85
N ASP A 102 -33.57 -5.99 -0.32
CA ASP A 102 -32.99 -6.42 -1.60
C ASP A 102 -31.67 -5.69 -1.89
N ALA A 103 -31.58 -4.39 -1.60
CA ALA A 103 -30.35 -3.63 -1.76
C ALA A 103 -29.21 -4.15 -0.84
N LEU A 104 -29.51 -4.39 0.44
CA LEU A 104 -28.51 -4.90 1.40
C LEU A 104 -28.06 -6.32 1.07
N SER A 105 -28.93 -7.15 0.49
CA SER A 105 -28.57 -8.51 0.05
C SER A 105 -27.47 -8.55 -1.03
N LYS A 106 -27.28 -7.44 -1.74
CA LYS A 106 -26.27 -7.26 -2.81
C LYS A 106 -25.02 -6.53 -2.32
N LEU A 107 -25.04 -5.99 -1.11
CA LEU A 107 -23.96 -5.17 -0.55
C LEU A 107 -22.89 -6.05 0.10
N VAL A 108 -21.63 -5.79 -0.23
CA VAL A 108 -20.47 -6.37 0.46
C VAL A 108 -19.68 -5.26 1.13
N VAL A 109 -19.36 -5.45 2.41
CA VAL A 109 -18.54 -4.52 3.19
C VAL A 109 -17.13 -5.07 3.31
N ILE A 110 -16.15 -4.38 2.70
CA ILE A 110 -14.73 -4.74 2.78
C ILE A 110 -14.03 -3.78 3.74
N LYS A 111 -13.27 -4.31 4.70
CA LYS A 111 -12.41 -3.53 5.61
C LYS A 111 -10.95 -3.85 5.35
N LEU A 112 -10.17 -2.83 5.03
CA LEU A 112 -8.73 -2.95 4.85
C LEU A 112 -8.03 -3.06 6.23
N ASN A 113 -7.48 -4.23 6.54
CA ASN A 113 -6.89 -4.54 7.84
C ASN A 113 -5.37 -4.82 7.79
N GLY A 114 -4.67 -4.34 6.76
CA GLY A 114 -3.22 -4.51 6.63
C GLY A 114 -2.39 -3.61 7.57
N GLY A 115 -3.01 -2.61 8.19
CA GLY A 115 -2.33 -1.65 9.05
C GLY A 115 -2.03 -2.20 10.44
N LEU A 116 -0.81 -1.98 10.92
CA LEU A 116 -0.39 -2.33 12.28
C LEU A 116 -0.59 -1.18 13.26
N GLY A 117 -0.77 -1.51 14.53
CA GLY A 117 -0.91 -0.58 15.65
C GLY A 117 0.38 0.10 16.12
N THR A 118 1.48 -0.06 15.38
CA THR A 118 2.83 0.31 15.82
C THR A 118 2.98 1.81 16.09
N SER A 119 2.30 2.67 15.33
CA SER A 119 2.29 4.12 15.58
C SER A 119 1.64 4.52 16.90
N MET A 120 0.82 3.63 17.47
CA MET A 120 0.14 3.83 18.76
C MET A 120 0.80 3.01 19.89
N GLY A 121 1.99 2.44 19.65
CA GLY A 121 2.70 1.62 20.64
C GLY A 121 2.09 0.24 20.89
N CYS A 122 1.11 -0.17 20.07
CA CYS A 122 0.46 -1.47 20.19
C CYS A 122 1.13 -2.50 19.27
N CYS A 123 1.26 -3.73 19.75
CA CYS A 123 1.70 -4.87 18.95
C CYS A 123 0.49 -5.52 18.26
N GLY A 124 0.55 -5.68 16.95
CA GLY A 124 -0.46 -6.39 16.16
C GLY A 124 -1.32 -5.49 15.25
N PRO A 125 -2.36 -6.06 14.62
CA PRO A 125 -3.27 -5.35 13.72
C PRO A 125 -3.96 -4.17 14.42
N LYS A 126 -4.11 -3.06 13.70
CA LYS A 126 -4.77 -1.86 14.24
C LYS A 126 -6.24 -2.10 14.61
N SER A 127 -6.90 -3.03 13.91
CA SER A 127 -8.30 -3.37 14.16
C SER A 127 -8.57 -4.02 15.52
N LEU A 128 -7.58 -4.67 16.13
CA LEU A 128 -7.70 -5.35 17.43
C LEU A 128 -7.46 -4.42 18.62
N ILE A 129 -7.29 -3.13 18.37
CA ILE A 129 -7.04 -2.15 19.41
C ILE A 129 -8.38 -1.75 20.02
N LYS A 130 -8.44 -1.81 21.36
CA LYS A 130 -9.61 -1.39 22.13
C LYS A 130 -9.83 0.12 21.99
N VAL A 131 -11.06 0.50 21.67
CA VAL A 131 -11.43 1.90 21.40
C VAL A 131 -12.39 2.43 22.46
N ARG A 132 -13.45 1.68 22.74
CA ARG A 132 -14.53 2.12 23.63
C ARG A 132 -15.21 0.90 24.24
N ASP A 133 -15.56 0.98 25.53
CA ASP A 133 -16.31 -0.05 26.25
C ASP A 133 -15.69 -1.46 26.06
N ASP A 134 -14.34 -1.50 26.12
CA ASP A 134 -13.52 -2.68 25.85
C ASP A 134 -13.65 -3.31 24.45
N CYS A 135 -14.44 -2.72 23.55
CA CYS A 135 -14.61 -3.18 22.17
C CYS A 135 -13.48 -2.67 21.27
N THR A 136 -13.04 -3.54 20.36
CA THR A 136 -12.07 -3.21 19.31
C THR A 136 -12.75 -2.57 18.09
N PHE A 137 -11.98 -2.00 17.15
CA PHE A 137 -12.54 -1.53 15.88
C PHE A 137 -13.23 -2.65 15.09
N LEU A 138 -12.70 -3.87 15.16
CA LEU A 138 -13.30 -5.02 14.52
C LEU A 138 -14.64 -5.36 15.17
N ASP A 139 -14.71 -5.40 16.50
CA ASP A 139 -15.95 -5.69 17.23
C ASP A 139 -17.04 -4.67 16.90
N LEU A 140 -16.69 -3.38 16.87
CA LEU A 140 -17.63 -2.32 16.51
C LEU A 140 -18.14 -2.46 15.07
N THR A 141 -17.29 -2.89 14.14
CA THR A 141 -17.71 -3.14 12.75
C THR A 141 -18.67 -4.32 12.67
N VAL A 142 -18.38 -5.41 13.39
CA VAL A 142 -19.25 -6.60 13.43
C VAL A 142 -20.61 -6.23 14.02
N GLN A 143 -20.64 -5.51 15.16
CA GLN A 143 -21.88 -5.05 15.78
C GLN A 143 -22.73 -4.18 14.83
N GLN A 144 -22.10 -3.29 14.04
CA GLN A 144 -22.81 -2.49 13.04
C GLN A 144 -23.48 -3.36 11.97
N ILE A 145 -22.77 -4.38 11.47
CA ILE A 145 -23.30 -5.29 10.45
C ILE A 145 -24.39 -6.21 11.02
N GLU A 146 -24.22 -6.68 12.25
CA GLU A 146 -25.22 -7.50 12.95
C GLU A 146 -26.54 -6.75 13.12
N VAL A 147 -26.50 -5.49 13.57
CA VAL A 147 -27.70 -4.65 13.71
C VAL A 147 -28.39 -4.45 12.35
N CYS A 148 -27.63 -4.19 11.29
CA CYS A 148 -28.17 -4.05 9.93
C CYS A 148 -28.84 -5.34 9.43
N THR A 149 -28.30 -6.50 9.81
CA THR A 149 -28.81 -7.81 9.39
C THR A 149 -30.05 -8.21 10.20
N PHE A 150 -30.04 -7.98 11.52
CA PHE A 150 -31.13 -8.37 12.42
C PHE A 150 -32.40 -7.53 12.21
N ASN A 151 -32.26 -6.24 11.91
CA ASN A 151 -33.40 -5.38 11.57
C ASN A 151 -33.99 -5.63 10.18
N SER A 152 -33.36 -6.52 9.39
CA SER A 152 -33.80 -6.90 8.05
C SER A 152 -34.50 -8.28 8.01
N GLN A 153 -34.64 -8.97 9.14
CA GLN A 153 -35.44 -10.19 9.32
C GLN A 153 -36.85 -9.87 9.82
#